data_AF-A0A378YHZ3-F1
#
_entry.id   AF-A0A378YHZ3-F1
#
_cell.length_a   1.000
_cell.length_b   1.000
_cell.length_c   1.000
_cell.angle_alpha   90.00
_cell.angle_beta   90.00
_cell.angle_gamma   90.00
#
_symmetry.space_group_name_H-M   'P 1'
#
loop_
_entity.id
_entity.type
_entity.pdbx_description
1 polymer ?
#
loop_
_entity_poly.entity_id
_entity_poly.type
_entity_poly.pdbx_seq_one_letter_code
_entity_poly.pdbx_strand_id
1 'polypeptide(L)'
;MSMMLTGLIDLDAPNEAELRGGQTGTFTEVTFPTPFPPNSHVIVIPMVQTFNGPDTPGVRIADVTTKGFRIRMNEVVVEGKALAPRSGTHTKETIAWLATTV
;
A
#
# COMPACT_ATOMS: atom_id res chain seq x y z
N MET A 1 19.51 7.09 16.52
CA MET A 1 19.23 7.80 15.24
C MET A 1 18.08 7.07 14.58
N SER A 2 17.05 7.79 14.13
CA SER A 2 15.99 7.18 13.33
C SER A 2 16.49 6.97 11.90
N MET A 3 16.33 5.77 11.36
CA MET A 3 16.59 5.47 9.96
C MET A 3 15.33 5.85 9.17
N MET A 4 15.50 6.49 8.02
CA MET A 4 14.42 6.80 7.10
C MET A 4 14.72 6.17 5.75
N LEU A 5 13.77 5.41 5.23
CA LEU A 5 13.80 4.83 3.90
C LEU A 5 12.63 5.37 3.10
N THR A 6 12.84 5.59 1.81
CA THR A 6 11.82 6.08 0.89
C THR A 6 11.88 5.32 -0.41
N GLY A 7 10.76 5.26 -1.12
CA GLY A 7 10.74 4.73 -2.47
C GLY A 7 9.46 5.07 -3.21
N LEU A 8 9.44 4.67 -4.48
CA LEU A 8 8.30 4.77 -5.37
C LEU A 8 7.92 3.37 -5.84
N ILE A 9 6.63 3.15 -6.07
CA ILE A 9 6.11 1.93 -6.68
C ILE A 9 4.90 2.29 -7.55
N ASP A 10 4.85 1.74 -8.76
CA ASP A 10 3.65 1.82 -9.58
C ASP A 10 2.72 0.66 -9.22
N LEU A 11 1.49 0.98 -8.82
CA LEU A 11 0.46 -0.01 -8.53
C LEU A 11 -0.78 0.25 -9.36
N ASP A 12 -1.37 -0.83 -9.85
CA ASP A 12 -2.75 -0.90 -10.28
C ASP A 12 -3.56 -1.75 -9.28
N ALA A 13 -4.87 -1.81 -9.47
CA ALA A 13 -5.73 -2.73 -8.74
C ALA A 13 -6.31 -3.76 -9.73
N PRO A 14 -5.63 -4.88 -10.05
CA PRO A 14 -6.14 -5.85 -11.01
C PRO A 14 -7.24 -6.75 -10.42
N ASN A 15 -7.54 -6.60 -9.12
CA ASN A 15 -8.46 -7.43 -8.36
C ASN A 15 -9.52 -6.55 -7.70
N GLU A 16 -10.74 -7.09 -7.53
CA GLU A 16 -11.78 -6.46 -6.70
C GLU A 16 -11.25 -6.09 -5.31
N ALA A 17 -11.72 -4.98 -4.76
CA ALA A 17 -11.31 -4.51 -3.44
C ALA A 17 -11.41 -5.62 -2.39
N GLU A 18 -10.34 -5.87 -1.63
CA GLU A 18 -10.39 -6.87 -0.56
C GLU A 18 -11.18 -6.35 0.63
N LEU A 19 -12.29 -7.02 0.92
CA LEU A 19 -13.21 -6.66 1.99
C LEU A 19 -12.96 -7.44 3.29
N ARG A 20 -12.21 -8.54 3.25
CA ARG A 20 -11.90 -9.38 4.41
C ARG A 20 -10.67 -8.84 5.14
N GLY A 21 -10.83 -8.50 6.41
CA GLY A 21 -9.72 -8.11 7.28
C GLY A 21 -8.66 -9.23 7.36
N GLY A 22 -7.38 -8.84 7.26
CA GLY A 22 -6.24 -9.77 7.35
C GLY A 22 -5.93 -10.57 6.08
N GLN A 23 -6.74 -10.48 5.03
CA GLN A 23 -6.41 -11.11 3.75
C GLN A 23 -5.45 -10.22 2.95
N THR A 24 -4.18 -10.62 2.88
CA THR A 24 -3.11 -9.86 2.22
C THR A 24 -2.49 -10.58 1.03
N GLY A 25 -3.02 -11.74 0.62
CA GLY A 25 -2.45 -12.57 -0.45
C GLY A 25 -2.43 -11.95 -1.85
N THR A 26 -3.13 -10.83 -2.06
CA THR A 26 -3.15 -10.05 -3.31
C THR A 26 -2.34 -8.75 -3.21
N PHE A 27 -1.67 -8.51 -2.08
CA PHE A 27 -0.87 -7.31 -1.88
C PHE A 27 0.51 -7.51 -2.47
N THR A 28 1.06 -6.43 -3.02
CA THR A 28 2.44 -6.38 -3.49
C THR A 28 3.37 -6.29 -2.30
N GLU A 29 4.39 -7.14 -2.27
CA GLU A 29 5.44 -7.08 -1.26
C GLU A 29 6.50 -6.04 -1.65
N VAL A 30 6.85 -5.18 -0.71
CA VAL A 30 7.91 -4.17 -0.84
C VAL A 30 9.00 -4.51 0.16
N THR A 31 10.18 -4.85 -0.35
CA THR A 31 11.37 -5.13 0.45
C THR A 31 12.18 -3.85 0.62
N PHE A 32 12.57 -3.55 1.86
CA PHE A 32 13.47 -2.44 2.13
C PHE A 32 14.87 -2.75 1.59
N PRO A 33 15.54 -1.79 0.90
CA PRO A 33 16.91 -2.00 0.41
C PRO A 33 17.92 -2.33 1.52
N THR A 34 17.65 -1.85 2.73
CA THR A 34 18.40 -2.20 3.94
C THR A 34 17.39 -2.47 5.04
N PRO A 35 17.44 -3.62 5.73
CA PRO A 35 16.52 -3.88 6.82
C PRO A 35 16.76 -2.94 8.00
N PHE A 36 15.69 -2.55 8.68
CA PHE A 36 15.77 -1.87 9.96
C PHE A 36 16.40 -2.79 11.03
N PRO A 37 16.99 -2.21 12.10
CA PRO A 37 17.54 -3.01 13.19
C PRO A 37 16.51 -4.00 13.76
N PRO A 38 16.92 -5.20 14.20
CA PRO A 38 16.03 -6.15 14.85
C PRO A 38 15.27 -5.50 16.01
N ASN A 39 14.00 -5.87 16.18
CA ASN A 39 13.09 -5.34 17.20
C ASN A 39 12.70 -3.84 17.05
N SER A 40 13.00 -3.21 15.91
CA SER A 40 12.50 -1.87 15.63
C SER A 40 10.99 -1.85 15.38
N HIS A 41 10.30 -0.85 15.92
CA HIS A 41 8.92 -0.53 15.57
C HIS A 41 8.91 0.32 14.30
N VAL A 42 8.67 -0.32 13.15
CA VAL A 42 8.66 0.35 11.85
C VAL A 42 7.25 0.87 11.53
N ILE A 43 7.16 2.11 11.07
CA ILE A 43 5.96 2.70 10.48
C ILE A 43 6.17 2.91 8.98
N VAL A 44 5.09 2.84 8.20
CA VAL A 44 5.09 3.11 6.76
C VAL A 44 3.95 4.07 6.43
N ILE A 45 4.26 5.13 5.69
CA ILE A 45 3.31 6.15 5.24
C ILE A 45 3.32 6.17 3.71
N PRO A 46 2.28 5.66 3.03
CA PRO A 46 2.15 5.76 1.58
C PRO A 46 1.44 7.05 1.16
N MET A 47 1.77 7.57 -0.02
CA MET A 47 1.09 8.69 -0.65
C MET A 47 1.08 8.55 -2.17
N VAL A 48 -0.10 8.61 -2.77
CA VAL A 48 -0.28 8.60 -4.23
C VAL A 48 0.33 9.89 -4.82
N GLN A 49 1.10 9.76 -5.90
CA GLN A 49 1.86 10.86 -6.52
C GLN A 49 1.31 11.31 -7.87
N THR A 50 0.48 10.48 -8.50
CA THR A 50 -0.09 10.74 -9.83
C THR A 50 -1.61 10.74 -9.79
N PHE A 51 -2.20 11.28 -10.84
CA PHE A 51 -3.63 11.27 -11.10
C PHE A 51 -3.84 10.92 -12.57
N ASN A 52 -3.69 9.63 -12.87
CA ASN A 52 -3.80 9.06 -14.21
C ASN A 52 -5.23 8.59 -14.50
N GLY A 53 -5.95 8.13 -13.47
CA GLY A 53 -7.38 7.78 -13.52
C GLY A 53 -8.28 8.82 -12.85
N PRO A 54 -9.57 8.88 -13.21
CA PRO A 54 -10.51 9.84 -12.62
C PRO A 54 -10.97 9.47 -11.19
N ASP A 55 -10.78 8.21 -10.79
CA ASP A 55 -11.27 7.66 -9.53
C ASP A 55 -10.20 7.75 -8.43
N THR A 56 -10.63 8.04 -7.20
CA THR A 56 -9.71 8.12 -6.05
C THR A 56 -9.26 6.72 -5.64
N PRO A 57 -7.95 6.41 -5.64
CA PRO A 57 -7.47 5.10 -5.17
C PRO A 57 -7.47 5.00 -3.64
N GLY A 58 -7.93 3.86 -3.12
CA GLY A 58 -7.68 3.45 -1.75
C GLY A 58 -6.34 2.74 -1.62
N VAL A 59 -5.45 3.21 -0.75
CA VAL A 59 -4.16 2.54 -0.48
C VAL A 59 -4.19 1.85 0.87
N ARG A 60 -3.81 0.56 0.91
CA ARG A 60 -3.69 -0.21 2.14
C ARG A 60 -2.27 -0.68 2.36
N ILE A 61 -1.84 -0.63 3.61
CA ILE A 61 -0.59 -1.22 4.10
C ILE A 61 -0.94 -2.39 5.01
N ALA A 62 -0.14 -3.45 4.91
CA ALA A 62 -0.21 -4.59 5.82
C ALA A 62 1.19 -5.17 6.08
N ASP A 63 1.27 -6.04 7.07
CA ASP A 63 2.45 -6.88 7.33
C ASP A 63 3.78 -6.10 7.39
N VAL A 64 3.79 -4.95 8.08
CA VAL A 64 5.01 -4.14 8.28
C VAL A 64 5.96 -4.89 9.20
N THR A 65 7.21 -5.07 8.74
CA THR A 65 8.30 -5.71 9.46
C THR A 65 9.56 -4.87 9.38
N THR A 66 10.66 -5.33 9.98
CA THR A 66 11.97 -4.70 9.78
C THR A 66 12.55 -4.88 8.37
N LYS A 67 11.98 -5.77 7.56
CA LYS A 67 12.50 -6.12 6.22
C LYS A 67 11.67 -5.53 5.08
N GLY A 68 10.43 -5.14 5.35
CA GLY A 68 9.52 -4.71 4.31
C GLY A 68 8.08 -4.60 4.81
N PHE A 69 7.17 -4.43 3.87
CA PHE A 69 5.74 -4.34 4.10
C PHE A 69 4.98 -4.82 2.87
N ARG A 70 3.67 -4.96 3.00
CA ARG A 70 2.76 -5.23 1.89
C ARG A 70 1.91 -4.00 1.60
N ILE A 71 1.70 -3.73 0.32
CA ILE A 71 0.90 -2.60 -0.16
C ILE A 71 -0.07 -3.05 -1.23
N ARG A 72 -1.26 -2.47 -1.24
CA ARG A 72 -2.24 -2.69 -2.30
C ARG A 72 -3.06 -1.44 -2.57
N MET A 73 -3.33 -1.22 -3.85
CA MET A 73 -4.39 -0.33 -4.30
C MET A 73 -5.72 -1.09 -4.37
N ASN A 74 -6.76 -0.50 -3.81
CA ASN A 74 -8.14 -0.95 -3.83
C ASN A 74 -9.03 0.22 -4.28
N GLU A 75 -10.22 -0.11 -4.77
CA GLU A 75 -11.31 0.86 -4.80
C GLU A 75 -11.60 1.39 -3.38
N VAL A 76 -12.07 2.63 -3.27
CA VAL A 76 -12.50 3.18 -1.97
C VAL A 76 -13.63 2.31 -1.43
N VAL A 77 -13.45 1.81 -0.21
CA VAL A 77 -14.44 0.97 0.48
C VAL A 77 -15.14 1.81 1.56
N VAL A 78 -16.46 1.92 1.47
CA VAL A 78 -17.32 2.55 2.47
C VAL A 78 -18.34 1.52 2.94
N GLU A 79 -18.46 1.35 4.26
CA GLU A 79 -19.39 0.38 4.88
C GLU A 79 -19.27 -1.05 4.33
N GLY A 80 -18.04 -1.49 4.03
CA GLY A 80 -17.77 -2.83 3.49
C GLY A 80 -18.17 -3.01 2.02
N LYS A 81 -18.44 -1.93 1.29
CA LYS A 81 -18.74 -1.94 -0.14
C LYS A 81 -17.74 -1.07 -0.91
N ALA A 82 -17.21 -1.58 -2.01
CA ALA A 82 -16.45 -0.77 -2.95
C ALA A 82 -17.39 0.28 -3.59
N LEU A 83 -16.93 1.53 -3.73
CA LEU A 83 -17.71 2.64 -4.28
C LEU A 83 -17.82 2.61 -5.81
N ALA A 84 -16.83 2.06 -6.52
CA ALA A 84 -16.87 1.89 -7.98
C ALA A 84 -17.56 0.58 -8.41
N PRO A 85 -18.08 0.51 -9.66
CA PRO A 85 -18.62 -0.71 -10.24
C PRO A 85 -17.63 -1.88 -10.10
N ARG A 86 -18.20 -3.07 -9.91
CA ARG A 86 -17.56 -4.38 -9.63
C ARG A 86 -16.44 -4.84 -10.59
N SER A 87 -15.95 -4.00 -11.50
CA SER A 87 -14.76 -4.34 -12.29
C SER A 87 -13.47 -4.25 -11.49
N GLY A 88 -13.45 -3.58 -10.34
CA GLY A 88 -12.32 -3.67 -9.39
C GLY A 88 -10.98 -3.13 -9.90
N THR A 89 -10.97 -2.48 -11.07
CA THR A 89 -9.79 -1.98 -11.76
C THR A 89 -9.56 -0.50 -11.51
N HIS A 90 -8.48 -0.15 -10.83
CA HIS A 90 -7.95 1.22 -10.83
C HIS A 90 -6.88 1.38 -11.90
N THR A 91 -6.87 2.54 -12.55
CA THR A 91 -5.75 2.97 -13.38
C THR A 91 -4.47 2.95 -12.55
N LYS A 92 -3.37 2.54 -13.18
CA LYS A 92 -2.05 2.52 -12.57
C LYS A 92 -1.65 3.92 -12.08
N GLU A 93 -1.26 4.02 -10.82
CA GLU A 93 -0.71 5.24 -10.23
C GLU A 93 0.66 4.96 -9.61
N THR A 94 1.51 5.98 -9.55
CA THR A 94 2.74 5.96 -8.77
C THR A 94 2.42 6.29 -7.31
N ILE A 95 2.91 5.46 -6.39
CA ILE A 95 2.78 5.65 -4.95
C ILE A 95 4.18 5.83 -4.36
N ALA A 96 4.39 6.94 -3.65
CA ALA A 96 5.54 7.13 -2.79
C ALA A 96 5.28 6.47 -1.43
N TRP A 97 6.35 5.99 -0.80
CA TRP A 97 6.30 5.53 0.58
C TRP A 97 7.49 6.07 1.37
N LEU A 98 7.24 6.34 2.64
CA LEU A 98 8.25 6.63 3.66
C LEU A 98 8.14 5.58 4.75
N ALA A 99 9.27 5.00 5.14
CA ALA A 99 9.38 4.08 6.27
C ALA A 99 10.39 4.61 7.30
N THR A 100 10.04 4.55 8.57
CA THR A 100 10.92 4.98 9.67
C THR A 100 10.60 4.27 10.97
N THR A 101 11.39 4.49 12.03
CA THR A 101 11.19 3.90 13.36
C THR A 101 10.56 4.89 14.34
N VAL A 102 9.73 4.40 15.24
CA VAL A 102 9.13 5.16 16.37
C VAL A 102 9.54 4.60 17.72
#